data_AF-A0AA92QB69-F1
#
_entry.id   AF-A0AA92QB69-F1
#
_cell.length_a   1.000
_cell.length_b   1.000
_cell.length_c   1.000
_cell.angle_alpha   90.00
_cell.angle_beta   90.00
_cell.angle_gamma   90.00
#
_symmetry.space_group_name_H-M   'P 1'
#
loop_
_entity.id
_entity.type
_entity.pdbx_description
1 polymer ?
#
loop_
_entity_poly.entity_id
_entity_poly.type
_entity_poly.pdbx_seq_one_letter_code
_entity_poly.pdbx_strand_id
1 'polypeptide(L)'
;MRLMGALALLVTAQAFAASPEDAKGYVSDLDAAIKASAPALKKGDLKTIHEHSKRMNQLKQAGEKFGSSVFDSPYGRCFGAGVSAQNWWAAQLAAAQRGGAEANPGWIASARKEYQENRSECLKAAKAGGKSPDTEEIASTSETPPRKGCLKVLGARPDGQIGTVAYTCPKK
;
A
#
# COMPACT_ATOMS: atom_id res chain seq x y z
N MET A 1 -39.95 10.35 -42.34
CA MET A 1 -38.73 9.54 -42.09
C MET A 1 -37.65 10.51 -41.60
N ARG A 2 -37.37 10.57 -40.28
CA ARG A 2 -36.26 9.89 -39.56
C ARG A 2 -34.88 10.37 -40.07
N LEU A 3 -33.92 10.86 -39.29
CA LEU A 3 -33.64 10.77 -37.85
C LEU A 3 -32.90 12.04 -37.37
N MET A 4 -33.23 12.50 -36.15
CA MET A 4 -32.36 13.35 -35.33
C MET A 4 -31.17 12.50 -34.82
N GLY A 5 -29.94 12.93 -35.12
CA GLY A 5 -28.72 12.32 -34.58
C GLY A 5 -28.41 12.90 -33.20
N ALA A 6 -28.57 12.09 -32.15
CA ALA A 6 -28.08 12.41 -30.83
C ALA A 6 -26.59 12.09 -30.74
N LEU A 7 -25.75 13.12 -30.61
CA LEU A 7 -24.36 12.95 -30.15
C LEU A 7 -24.40 12.54 -28.66
N ALA A 8 -24.21 11.25 -28.40
CA ALA A 8 -23.92 10.77 -27.06
C ALA A 8 -22.46 11.12 -26.73
N LEU A 9 -22.26 12.16 -25.92
CA LEU A 9 -21.00 12.42 -25.22
C LEU A 9 -20.76 11.29 -24.22
N LEU A 10 -19.97 10.30 -24.62
CA LEU A 10 -19.38 9.30 -23.72
C LEU A 10 -18.39 10.01 -22.80
N VAL A 11 -18.85 10.42 -21.62
CA VAL A 11 -17.98 10.76 -20.49
C VAL A 11 -17.40 9.44 -20.01
N THR A 12 -16.24 9.05 -20.53
CA THR A 12 -15.44 7.99 -19.93
C THR A 12 -15.06 8.46 -18.54
N ALA A 13 -15.63 7.85 -17.51
CA ALA A 13 -15.16 7.99 -16.14
C ALA A 13 -13.70 7.51 -16.11
N GLN A 14 -12.77 8.46 -16.24
CA GLN A 14 -11.38 8.21 -15.92
C GLN A 14 -11.38 7.92 -14.41
N ALA A 15 -11.22 6.65 -14.05
CA ALA A 15 -10.76 6.32 -12.71
C ALA A 15 -9.44 7.06 -12.53
N PHE A 16 -9.48 8.17 -11.79
CA PHE A 16 -8.29 8.98 -11.52
C PHE A 16 -7.33 8.07 -10.75
N ALA A 17 -6.35 7.51 -11.45
CA ALA A 17 -5.25 6.81 -10.82
C ALA A 17 -4.62 7.78 -9.81
N ALA A 18 -4.46 7.35 -8.57
CA ALA A 18 -3.90 8.20 -7.52
C ALA A 18 -2.55 8.78 -7.95
N SER A 19 -2.31 10.05 -7.66
CA SER A 19 -1.08 10.76 -8.04
C SER A 19 0.04 10.61 -7.00
N PRO A 20 1.30 10.95 -7.34
CA PRO A 20 2.36 11.08 -6.34
C PRO A 20 2.02 12.05 -5.20
N GLU A 21 1.31 13.13 -5.52
CA GLU A 21 0.89 14.17 -4.59
C GLU A 21 -0.20 13.64 -3.64
N ASP A 22 -1.14 12.86 -4.16
CA ASP A 22 -2.13 12.13 -3.35
C ASP A 22 -1.44 11.23 -2.32
N ALA A 23 -0.43 10.47 -2.74
CA ALA A 23 0.30 9.56 -1.87
C ALA A 23 1.05 10.30 -0.76
N LYS A 24 1.74 11.40 -1.09
CA LYS A 24 2.44 12.24 -0.10
C LYS A 24 1.47 12.86 0.91
N GLY A 25 0.37 13.43 0.41
CA GLY A 25 -0.68 14.04 1.26
C GLY A 25 -1.28 13.01 2.21
N TYR A 26 -1.64 11.84 1.68
CA TYR A 26 -2.18 10.74 2.48
C TYR A 26 -1.24 10.27 3.59
N VAL A 27 0.06 10.09 3.29
CA VAL A 27 1.05 9.73 4.32
C VAL A 27 1.19 10.82 5.38
N SER A 28 1.14 12.09 4.99
CA SER A 28 1.15 13.20 5.94
C SER A 28 -0.05 13.16 6.89
N ASP A 29 -1.24 12.84 6.39
CA ASP A 29 -2.44 12.70 7.21
C ASP A 29 -2.37 11.53 8.20
N LEU A 30 -1.79 10.40 7.76
CA LEU A 30 -1.51 9.25 8.63
C LEU A 30 -0.52 9.61 9.73
N ASP A 31 0.58 10.28 9.41
CA ASP A 31 1.59 10.72 10.37
C ASP A 31 0.99 11.67 11.42
N ALA A 32 0.15 12.60 10.98
CA ALA A 32 -0.55 13.52 11.86
C ALA A 32 -1.49 12.79 12.83
N ALA A 33 -2.24 11.81 12.33
CA ALA A 33 -3.15 11.00 13.16
C ALA A 33 -2.36 10.10 14.15
N ILE A 34 -1.27 9.48 13.72
CA ILE A 34 -0.42 8.70 14.62
C ILE A 34 0.18 9.58 15.72
N LYS A 35 0.68 10.78 15.38
CA LYS A 35 1.18 11.74 16.37
C LYS A 35 0.11 12.15 17.39
N ALA A 36 -1.16 12.21 16.98
CA ALA A 36 -2.28 12.51 17.85
C ALA A 36 -2.75 11.32 18.73
N SER A 37 -2.26 10.11 18.50
CA SER A 37 -2.71 8.90 19.22
C SER A 37 -2.33 8.91 20.69
N ALA A 38 -1.08 9.25 21.04
CA ALA A 38 -0.65 9.30 22.43
C ALA A 38 -1.39 10.39 23.25
N PRO A 39 -1.59 11.63 22.74
CA PRO A 39 -2.46 12.61 23.39
C PRO A 39 -3.90 12.11 23.60
N ALA A 40 -4.49 11.42 22.61
CA ALA A 40 -5.84 10.88 22.72
C ALA A 40 -5.95 9.82 23.83
N LEU A 41 -4.97 8.91 23.93
CA LEU A 41 -4.92 7.91 25.00
C LEU A 41 -4.67 8.54 26.37
N LYS A 42 -3.79 9.54 26.46
CA LYS A 42 -3.49 10.24 27.71
C LYS A 42 -4.71 10.97 28.27
N LYS A 43 -5.54 11.54 27.41
CA LYS A 43 -6.79 12.20 27.82
C LYS A 43 -7.79 11.19 28.37
N GLY A 44 -7.82 9.98 27.83
CA GLY A 44 -8.53 8.82 28.38
C GLY A 44 -10.06 8.88 28.31
N ASP A 45 -10.65 10.00 27.88
CA ASP A 45 -12.10 10.11 27.75
C ASP A 45 -12.62 9.38 26.51
N LEU A 46 -13.77 8.72 26.68
CA LEU A 46 -14.38 7.87 25.66
C LEU A 46 -14.70 8.63 24.37
N LYS A 47 -15.08 9.91 24.47
CA LYS A 47 -15.39 10.74 23.30
C LYS A 47 -14.14 10.93 22.43
N THR A 48 -13.03 11.33 23.02
CA THR A 48 -11.76 11.54 22.30
C THR A 48 -11.24 10.23 21.70
N ILE A 49 -11.30 9.13 22.44
CA ILE A 49 -10.91 7.80 21.93
C ILE A 49 -11.80 7.38 20.75
N HIS A 50 -13.11 7.60 20.84
CA HIS A 50 -14.06 7.30 19.77
C HIS A 50 -13.79 8.13 18.51
N GLU A 51 -13.66 9.45 18.66
CA GLU A 51 -13.37 10.37 17.56
C GLU A 51 -12.04 10.02 16.87
N HIS A 52 -11.01 9.70 17.64
CA HIS A 52 -9.71 9.30 17.11
C HIS A 52 -9.79 7.95 16.38
N SER A 53 -10.49 6.96 16.95
CA SER A 53 -10.71 5.67 16.30
C SER A 53 -11.48 5.81 14.98
N LYS A 54 -12.50 6.69 14.95
CA LYS A 54 -13.24 7.01 13.72
C LYS A 54 -12.32 7.61 12.67
N ARG A 55 -11.46 8.58 13.04
CA ARG A 55 -10.47 9.17 12.14
C ARG A 55 -9.51 8.12 11.57
N MET A 56 -8.98 7.23 12.41
CA MET A 56 -8.08 6.16 11.95
C MET A 56 -8.77 5.21 10.96
N ASN A 57 -10.04 4.85 11.20
CA ASN A 57 -10.82 4.03 10.27
C ASN A 57 -11.09 4.74 8.95
N GLN A 58 -11.40 6.04 8.97
CA GLN A 58 -11.57 6.85 7.76
C GLN A 58 -10.28 6.92 6.96
N LEU A 59 -9.13 7.10 7.62
CA LEU A 59 -7.83 7.10 6.96
C LEU A 59 -7.49 5.73 6.35
N LYS A 60 -7.80 4.62 7.03
CA LYS A 60 -7.67 3.28 6.44
C LYS A 60 -8.48 3.17 5.14
N GLN A 61 -9.77 3.56 5.17
CA GLN A 61 -10.66 3.51 4.00
C GLN A 61 -10.18 4.43 2.87
N ALA A 62 -9.71 5.63 3.20
CA ALA A 62 -9.14 6.55 2.22
C ALA A 62 -7.90 5.96 1.51
N GLY A 63 -7.20 5.01 2.15
CA GLY A 63 -6.10 4.26 1.56
C GLY A 63 -6.51 3.35 0.39
N GLU A 64 -7.79 2.94 0.30
CA GLU A 64 -8.29 2.05 -0.75
C GLU A 64 -8.19 2.69 -2.15
N LYS A 65 -8.09 4.02 -2.23
CA LYS A 65 -7.84 4.72 -3.51
C LYS A 65 -6.50 4.35 -4.15
N PHE A 66 -5.56 3.80 -3.38
CA PHE A 66 -4.24 3.38 -3.85
C PHE A 66 -4.16 1.88 -4.20
N GLY A 67 -5.25 1.15 -4.01
CA GLY A 67 -5.31 -0.31 -4.21
C GLY A 67 -6.02 -1.02 -3.05
N SER A 68 -6.16 -2.32 -3.21
CA SER A 68 -6.72 -3.26 -2.23
C SER A 68 -5.66 -4.17 -1.59
N SER A 69 -4.43 -4.11 -2.12
CA SER A 69 -3.31 -4.95 -1.71
C SER A 69 -1.99 -4.19 -1.76
N VAL A 70 -1.02 -4.60 -0.94
CA VAL A 70 0.36 -4.07 -0.99
C VAL A 70 1.08 -4.38 -2.31
N PHE A 71 0.54 -5.32 -3.09
CA PHE A 71 1.08 -5.72 -4.40
C PHE A 71 0.53 -4.86 -5.55
N ASP A 72 -0.47 -4.01 -5.30
CA ASP A 72 -1.02 -3.14 -6.34
C ASP A 72 0.00 -2.06 -6.70
N SER A 73 0.31 -1.94 -7.98
CA SER A 73 1.31 -0.98 -8.47
C SER A 73 0.64 0.35 -8.84
N PRO A 74 1.29 1.50 -8.59
CA PRO A 74 2.58 1.68 -7.90
C PRO A 74 2.40 1.97 -6.40
N TYR A 75 1.17 2.19 -5.93
CA TYR A 75 0.86 2.76 -4.62
C TYR A 75 0.24 1.79 -3.61
N GLY A 76 0.21 0.48 -3.86
CA GLY A 76 -0.36 -0.51 -2.93
C GLY A 76 0.25 -0.45 -1.53
N ARG A 77 1.51 -0.02 -1.42
CA ARG A 77 2.16 0.24 -0.12
C ARG A 77 1.55 1.42 0.65
N CYS A 78 0.91 2.37 -0.03
CA CYS A 78 0.12 3.42 0.61
C CYS A 78 -1.14 2.83 1.27
N PHE A 79 -1.87 1.94 0.58
CA PHE A 79 -2.95 1.17 1.20
C PHE A 79 -2.45 0.40 2.44
N GLY A 80 -1.33 -0.31 2.31
CA GLY A 80 -0.67 -1.00 3.42
C GLY A 80 -0.36 -0.09 4.60
N ALA A 81 0.08 1.16 4.35
CA ALA A 81 0.37 2.12 5.41
C ALA A 81 -0.89 2.50 6.20
N GLY A 82 -2.02 2.68 5.52
CA GLY A 82 -3.31 2.93 6.16
C GLY A 82 -3.77 1.79 7.07
N VAL A 83 -3.67 0.55 6.57
CA VAL A 83 -4.01 -0.66 7.34
C VAL A 83 -3.09 -0.79 8.57
N SER A 84 -1.78 -0.70 8.38
CA SER A 84 -0.81 -0.82 9.48
C SER A 84 -0.94 0.32 10.51
N ALA A 85 -1.27 1.54 10.08
CA ALA A 85 -1.52 2.66 10.98
C ALA A 85 -2.74 2.39 11.89
N GLN A 86 -3.84 1.89 11.32
CA GLN A 86 -5.04 1.54 12.08
C GLN A 86 -4.77 0.37 13.04
N ASN A 87 -4.04 -0.66 12.60
CA ASN A 87 -3.61 -1.76 13.46
C ASN A 87 -2.75 -1.27 14.63
N TRP A 88 -1.84 -0.33 14.38
CA TRP A 88 -1.00 0.23 15.43
C TRP A 88 -1.83 1.03 16.46
N TRP A 89 -2.81 1.82 16.02
CA TRP A 89 -3.76 2.46 16.93
C TRP A 89 -4.53 1.44 17.76
N ALA A 90 -5.08 0.40 17.12
CA ALA A 90 -5.85 -0.64 17.80
C ALA A 90 -5.01 -1.37 18.87
N ALA A 91 -3.74 -1.65 18.57
CA ALA A 91 -2.82 -2.26 19.53
C ALA A 91 -2.57 -1.36 20.75
N GLN A 92 -2.34 -0.05 20.54
CA GLN A 92 -2.15 0.90 21.63
C GLN A 92 -3.42 1.03 22.49
N LEU A 93 -4.59 1.12 21.85
CA LEU A 93 -5.86 1.22 22.55
C LEU A 93 -6.16 -0.02 23.38
N ALA A 94 -5.94 -1.21 22.82
CA ALA A 94 -6.13 -2.48 23.53
C ALA A 94 -5.21 -2.60 24.75
N ALA A 95 -3.94 -2.18 24.62
CA ALA A 95 -3.02 -2.14 25.75
C ALA A 95 -3.45 -1.13 26.81
N ALA A 96 -3.88 0.08 26.42
CA ALA A 96 -4.36 1.09 27.35
C ALA A 96 -5.59 0.62 28.15
N GLN A 97 -6.53 -0.07 27.50
CA GLN A 97 -7.69 -0.68 28.16
C GLN A 97 -7.30 -1.79 29.16
N ARG A 98 -6.09 -2.35 29.05
CA ARG A 98 -5.54 -3.37 29.93
C ARG A 98 -4.51 -2.80 30.92
N GLY A 99 -4.59 -1.51 31.23
CA GLY A 99 -3.67 -0.88 32.18
C GLY A 99 -2.23 -0.76 31.65
N GLY A 100 -2.04 -0.74 30.33
CA GLY A 100 -0.75 -0.61 29.67
C GLY A 100 -0.10 -1.93 29.26
N ALA A 101 -0.72 -3.08 29.55
CA ALA A 101 -0.20 -4.39 29.18
C ALA A 101 -0.71 -4.85 27.80
N GLU A 102 0.20 -5.26 26.93
CA GLU A 102 -0.18 -5.87 25.65
C GLU A 102 -0.78 -7.26 25.87
N ALA A 103 -1.89 -7.55 25.19
CA ALA A 103 -2.46 -8.90 25.14
C ALA A 103 -1.49 -9.89 24.49
N ASN A 104 -0.88 -9.45 23.39
CA ASN A 104 0.09 -10.18 22.60
C ASN A 104 1.40 -9.39 22.68
N PRO A 105 2.42 -9.86 23.41
CA PRO A 105 3.68 -9.15 23.57
C PRO A 105 4.30 -8.76 22.22
N GLY A 106 4.68 -7.49 22.08
CA GLY A 106 5.33 -6.97 20.87
C GLY A 106 4.38 -6.55 19.74
N TRP A 107 3.07 -6.62 19.93
CA TRP A 107 2.10 -6.26 18.89
C TRP A 107 2.18 -4.78 18.48
N ILE A 108 2.27 -3.85 19.43
CA ILE A 108 2.46 -2.41 19.20
C ILE A 108 3.76 -2.20 18.41
N ALA A 109 4.84 -2.88 18.80
CA ALA A 109 6.12 -2.75 18.11
C ALA A 109 6.07 -3.29 16.68
N SER A 110 5.42 -4.44 16.46
CA SER A 110 5.24 -5.02 15.13
C SER A 110 4.39 -4.12 14.23
N ALA A 111 3.24 -3.68 14.71
CA ALA A 111 2.34 -2.82 13.94
C ALA A 111 3.00 -1.47 13.58
N ARG A 112 3.79 -0.91 14.51
CA ARG A 112 4.63 0.27 14.24
C ARG A 112 5.64 0.01 13.12
N LYS A 113 6.33 -1.12 13.17
CA LYS A 113 7.34 -1.49 12.17
C LYS A 113 6.70 -1.63 10.79
N GLU A 114 5.60 -2.35 10.69
CA GLU A 114 4.84 -2.50 9.44
C GLU A 114 4.36 -1.15 8.88
N TYR A 115 3.88 -0.26 9.75
CA TYR A 115 3.53 1.10 9.36
C TYR A 115 4.73 1.83 8.75
N GLN A 116 5.88 1.81 9.42
CA GLN A 116 7.09 2.48 8.94
C GLN A 116 7.56 1.96 7.58
N GLU A 117 7.55 0.63 7.40
CA GLU A 117 7.94 -0.02 6.14
C GLU A 117 7.00 0.36 4.99
N ASN A 118 5.69 0.22 5.20
CA ASN A 118 4.69 0.55 4.17
C ASN A 118 4.69 2.05 3.85
N ARG A 119 4.81 2.90 4.89
CA ARG A 119 4.96 4.35 4.74
C ARG A 119 6.18 4.71 3.89
N SER A 120 7.34 4.13 4.18
CA SER A 120 8.57 4.44 3.44
C SER A 120 8.49 4.02 1.98
N GLU A 121 7.93 2.83 1.70
CA GLU A 121 7.79 2.36 0.32
C GLU A 121 6.72 3.15 -0.46
N CYS A 122 5.61 3.55 0.19
CA CYS A 122 4.64 4.48 -0.41
C CYS A 122 5.29 5.80 -0.83
N LEU A 123 6.08 6.42 0.06
CA LEU A 123 6.78 7.67 -0.24
C LEU A 123 7.86 7.49 -1.30
N LYS A 124 8.51 6.32 -1.36
CA LYS A 124 9.48 5.99 -2.41
C LYS A 124 8.80 5.89 -3.78
N ALA A 125 7.66 5.21 -3.87
CA ALA A 125 6.85 5.17 -5.09
C ALA A 125 6.39 6.57 -5.53
N ALA A 126 5.98 7.41 -4.58
CA ALA A 126 5.63 8.80 -4.86
C ALA A 126 6.82 9.61 -5.37
N LYS A 127 8.01 9.45 -4.79
CA LYS A 127 9.24 10.10 -5.29
C LYS A 127 9.64 9.61 -6.69
N ALA A 128 9.36 8.36 -7.02
CA ALA A 128 9.56 7.79 -8.35
C ALA A 128 8.48 8.23 -9.38
N GLY A 129 7.56 9.11 -9.00
CA GLY A 129 6.51 9.61 -9.88
C GLY A 129 5.43 8.57 -10.20
N GLY A 130 5.23 7.56 -9.34
CA GLY A 130 4.25 6.50 -9.59
C GLY A 130 4.64 5.53 -10.69
N LYS A 131 5.93 5.51 -11.07
CA LYS A 131 6.45 4.54 -12.02
C LYS A 131 6.82 3.27 -11.27
N SER A 132 6.30 2.14 -11.72
CA SER A 132 6.90 0.85 -11.36
C SER A 132 8.33 0.78 -11.92
N PRO A 133 9.24 0.00 -11.32
CA PRO A 133 10.54 -0.23 -11.90
C PRO A 133 10.34 -0.74 -13.32
N ASP A 134 10.87 0.00 -14.29
CA ASP A 134 10.82 -0.43 -15.68
C ASP A 134 11.50 -1.79 -15.76
N THR A 135 10.72 -2.83 -16.04
CA THR A 135 11.22 -4.19 -16.20
C THR A 135 10.96 -4.67 -17.61
N GLU A 136 11.85 -5.51 -18.12
CA GLU A 136 11.67 -6.25 -19.35
C GLU A 136 11.70 -7.74 -19.04
N GLU A 137 10.93 -8.50 -19.79
CA GLU A 137 11.00 -9.95 -19.77
C GLU A 137 11.97 -10.42 -20.86
N ILE A 138 12.90 -11.29 -20.48
CA ILE A 138 13.91 -11.85 -21.38
C ILE A 138 13.73 -13.37 -21.36
N ALA A 139 13.43 -13.95 -22.52
CA ALA A 139 13.32 -15.40 -22.66
C ALA A 139 14.61 -16.10 -22.17
N SER A 140 14.44 -17.18 -21.41
CA SER A 140 15.55 -17.91 -20.84
C SER A 140 16.20 -18.81 -21.89
N THR A 141 17.51 -18.64 -22.07
CA THR A 141 18.35 -19.58 -22.82
C THR A 141 19.29 -20.37 -21.91
N SER A 142 19.26 -20.10 -20.60
CA SER A 142 20.17 -20.66 -19.60
C SER A 142 19.61 -20.48 -18.18
N GLU A 143 20.05 -21.32 -17.24
CA GLU A 143 19.75 -21.19 -15.81
C GLU A 143 20.50 -20.04 -15.11
N THR A 144 21.41 -19.39 -15.82
CA THR A 144 22.13 -18.21 -15.36
C THR A 144 21.38 -16.94 -15.78
N PRO A 145 21.09 -16.01 -14.85
CA PRO A 145 20.43 -14.76 -15.18
C PRO A 145 21.29 -13.90 -16.11
N PRO A 146 20.67 -13.20 -17.09
CA PRO A 146 21.41 -12.41 -18.08
C PRO A 146 22.11 -11.19 -17.48
N ARG A 147 21.67 -10.71 -16.31
CA ARG A 147 22.33 -9.65 -15.53
C ARG A 147 21.89 -9.65 -14.07
N LYS A 148 22.64 -8.91 -13.24
CA LYS A 148 22.33 -8.70 -11.83
C LYS A 148 20.95 -8.05 -11.67
N GLY A 149 20.15 -8.58 -10.76
CA GLY A 149 18.80 -8.07 -10.46
C GLY A 149 17.67 -8.71 -11.26
N CYS A 150 17.97 -9.63 -12.18
CA CYS A 150 16.94 -10.42 -12.86
C CYS A 150 16.35 -11.50 -11.94
N LEU A 151 15.03 -11.66 -11.96
CA LEU A 151 14.29 -12.71 -11.27
C LEU A 151 13.87 -13.81 -12.25
N LYS A 152 13.97 -15.07 -11.82
CA LYS A 152 13.57 -16.24 -12.62
C LYS A 152 12.05 -16.31 -12.73
N VAL A 153 11.56 -16.50 -13.94
CA VAL A 153 10.18 -16.92 -14.22
C VAL A 153 10.22 -18.42 -14.47
N LEU A 154 9.57 -19.18 -13.60
CA LEU A 154 9.51 -20.64 -13.68
C LEU A 154 8.28 -21.07 -14.50
N GLY A 155 8.47 -22.07 -15.36
CA GLY A 155 7.41 -22.62 -16.20
C GLY A 155 7.81 -23.97 -16.80
N ALA A 156 6.92 -24.52 -17.64
CA ALA A 156 7.20 -25.73 -18.39
C ALA A 156 8.17 -25.42 -19.54
N ARG A 157 9.31 -26.11 -19.55
CA ARG A 157 10.28 -26.04 -20.64
C ARG A 157 9.89 -26.98 -21.79
N PRO A 158 10.50 -26.82 -22.99
CA PRO A 158 10.26 -27.71 -24.13
C PRO A 158 10.57 -29.20 -23.86
N ASP A 159 11.42 -29.50 -22.87
CA ASP A 159 11.74 -30.86 -22.43
C ASP A 159 10.68 -31.45 -21.46
N GLY A 160 9.61 -30.72 -21.17
CA GLY A 160 8.54 -31.12 -20.26
C GLY A 160 8.88 -30.93 -18.78
N GLN A 161 10.09 -30.50 -18.43
CA GLN A 161 10.49 -30.24 -17.04
C GLN A 161 10.10 -28.82 -16.61
N ILE A 162 9.90 -28.64 -15.31
CA ILE A 162 9.73 -27.30 -14.73
C ILE A 162 11.11 -26.66 -14.55
N GLY A 163 11.27 -25.44 -15.06
CA GLY A 163 12.48 -24.66 -14.86
C GLY A 163 12.36 -23.24 -15.38
N THR A 164 13.49 -22.54 -15.49
CA THR A 164 13.47 -21.13 -15.92
C THR A 164 13.10 -21.01 -17.38
N VAL A 165 11.98 -20.35 -17.67
CA VAL A 165 11.49 -20.07 -19.04
C VAL A 165 11.74 -18.62 -19.46
N ALA A 166 11.85 -17.71 -18.49
CA ALA A 166 12.21 -16.31 -18.72
C ALA A 166 12.85 -15.69 -17.49
N TYR A 167 13.34 -14.47 -17.65
CA TYR A 167 13.81 -13.60 -16.59
C TYR A 167 13.09 -12.26 -16.64
N THR A 168 12.53 -11.81 -15.51
CA THR A 168 12.08 -10.42 -15.35
C THR A 168 13.27 -9.60 -14.87
N CYS A 169 13.73 -8.65 -15.67
CA CYS A 169 14.94 -7.89 -15.44
C CYS A 169 14.67 -6.38 -15.38
N PRO A 170 15.36 -5.60 -14.54
CA PRO A 170 15.30 -4.14 -14.59
C PRO A 170 15.81 -3.64 -15.95
N LYS A 171 15.06 -2.78 -16.65
CA LYS A 171 15.50 -2.15 -17.90
C LYS A 171 16.78 -1.34 -17.66
N LYS A 172 17.64 -1.31 -18.68
CA LYS A 172 18.87 -0.52 -18.68
C LYS A 172 18.59 0.97 -18.89
#